data_AF-A0A257N3N8-F1
#
_entry.id   AF-A0A257N3N8-F1
#
_cell.length_a   1.000
_cell.length_b   1.000
_cell.length_c   1.000
_cell.angle_alpha   90.00
_cell.angle_beta   90.00
_cell.angle_gamma   90.00
#
_symmetry.space_group_name_H-M   'P 1'
#
loop_
_entity.id
_entity.type
_entity.pdbx_description
1 polymer ?
#
loop_
_entity_poly.entity_id
_entity_poly.type
_entity_poly.pdbx_seq_one_letter_code
_entity_poly.pdbx_strand_id
1 'polypeptide(L)'
;MSNEENTEKAVDTEKTVESATNKVGNIISLMLSLKEKNPKVFFGAIGGVVVLLILIMSGGDEAKVVSGPKIKNLAVGQKYVLKSANSYDPAATVRLVGVPGAIAAYDDTEEADRNASCQHIAQGTPVSVVELQDAYGTKNAFVKVQMEEGECKGKDGWALAIDVQ
;
A
#
# COMPACT_ATOMS: atom_id res chain seq x y z
N MET A 1 -40.85 56.30 30.18
CA MET A 1 -40.32 55.35 29.19
C MET A 1 -39.72 56.24 28.10
N SER A 2 -38.44 56.65 28.14
CA SER A 2 -37.19 55.84 28.10
C SER A 2 -37.25 54.85 26.92
N ASN A 3 -36.38 54.79 25.91
CA ASN A 3 -35.10 55.41 25.54
C ASN A 3 -35.07 55.41 23.98
N GLU A 4 -34.58 56.44 23.29
CA GLU A 4 -33.21 56.60 22.78
C GLU A 4 -32.65 55.45 21.91
N GLU A 5 -31.93 55.86 20.86
CA GLU A 5 -30.95 55.12 20.05
C GLU A 5 -31.42 54.49 18.72
N ASN A 6 -31.55 55.34 17.69
CA ASN A 6 -31.50 54.91 16.28
C ASN A 6 -30.61 55.88 15.51
N THR A 7 -29.30 55.87 15.77
CA THR A 7 -28.34 56.66 14.99
C THR A 7 -26.89 56.18 15.09
N GLU A 8 -26.59 54.88 14.99
CA GLU A 8 -25.16 54.45 15.06
C GLU A 8 -24.69 53.38 14.08
N LYS A 9 -25.51 52.86 13.17
CA LYS A 9 -25.10 51.71 12.31
C LYS A 9 -24.88 52.00 10.82
N ALA A 10 -24.82 53.27 10.42
CA ALA A 10 -24.60 53.63 9.00
C ALA A 10 -23.19 54.13 8.68
N VAL A 11 -22.29 54.30 9.66
CA VAL A 11 -21.00 55.00 9.47
C VAL A 11 -19.77 54.06 9.38
N ASP A 12 -19.88 52.79 9.80
CA ASP A 12 -18.70 51.89 9.90
C ASP A 12 -18.46 50.93 8.72
N THR A 13 -19.42 50.78 7.80
CA THR A 13 -19.24 49.89 6.63
C THR A 13 -18.42 50.57 5.53
N GLU A 14 -18.54 51.90 5.34
CA GLU A 14 -17.75 52.62 4.33
C GLU A 14 -16.26 52.68 4.71
N LYS A 15 -15.91 52.97 5.97
CA LYS A 15 -14.50 53.05 6.42
C LYS A 15 -13.73 51.73 6.31
N THR A 16 -14.41 50.60 6.46
CA THR A 16 -13.76 49.28 6.42
C THR A 16 -13.44 48.85 4.98
N VAL A 17 -14.32 49.17 4.02
CA VAL A 17 -14.09 48.93 2.59
C VAL A 17 -13.07 49.91 2.03
N GLU A 18 -13.09 51.18 2.45
CA GLU A 18 -12.09 52.18 2.04
C GLU A 18 -10.69 51.84 2.57
N SER A 19 -10.57 51.38 3.82
CA SER A 19 -9.29 50.98 4.42
C SER A 19 -8.72 49.69 3.80
N ALA A 20 -9.56 48.73 3.42
CA ALA A 20 -9.13 47.54 2.69
C ALA A 20 -8.69 47.87 1.26
N THR A 21 -9.45 48.70 0.55
CA THR A 21 -9.14 49.13 -0.83
C THR A 21 -7.87 49.99 -0.88
N ASN A 22 -7.68 50.89 0.10
CA ASN A 22 -6.48 51.71 0.21
C ASN A 22 -5.23 50.88 0.56
N LYS A 23 -5.36 49.82 1.37
CA LYS A 23 -4.24 48.91 1.66
C LYS A 23 -3.86 48.06 0.45
N VAL A 24 -4.83 47.56 -0.32
CA VAL A 24 -4.56 46.82 -1.56
C VAL A 24 -3.93 47.73 -2.62
N GLY A 25 -4.44 48.96 -2.79
CA GLY A 25 -3.85 49.95 -3.69
C GLY A 25 -2.41 50.31 -3.31
N ASN A 26 -2.13 50.42 -2.02
CA ASN A 26 -0.78 50.72 -1.52
C ASN A 26 0.18 49.54 -1.74
N ILE A 27 -0.27 48.29 -1.60
CA ILE A 27 0.54 47.09 -1.88
C ILE A 27 0.85 46.96 -3.38
N ILE A 28 -0.13 47.23 -4.25
CA ILE A 28 0.07 47.21 -5.71
C ILE A 28 1.02 48.32 -6.14
N SER A 29 0.87 49.53 -5.60
CA SER A 29 1.77 50.65 -5.86
C SER A 29 3.20 50.39 -5.39
N LEU A 30 3.35 49.73 -4.22
CA LEU A 30 4.64 49.31 -3.70
C LEU A 30 5.27 48.20 -4.55
N MET A 31 4.48 47.25 -5.06
CA MET A 31 4.94 46.23 -6.02
C MET A 31 5.40 46.84 -7.35
N LEU A 32 4.63 47.78 -7.91
CA LEU A 32 4.98 48.50 -9.13
C LEU A 32 6.26 49.32 -8.94
N SER A 33 6.34 50.06 -7.83
CA SER A 33 7.53 50.81 -7.44
C SER A 33 8.75 49.91 -7.26
N LEU A 34 8.58 48.70 -6.70
CA LEU A 34 9.67 47.75 -6.49
C LEU A 34 10.13 47.09 -7.80
N LYS A 35 9.19 46.80 -8.71
CA LYS A 35 9.48 46.35 -10.07
C LYS A 35 10.30 47.40 -10.84
N GLU A 36 9.92 48.67 -10.75
CA GLU A 36 10.59 49.76 -11.46
C GLU A 36 11.95 50.13 -10.86
N LYS A 37 12.04 50.23 -9.53
CA LYS A 37 13.27 50.66 -8.85
C LYS A 37 14.29 49.54 -8.71
N ASN A 38 13.85 48.30 -8.50
CA ASN A 38 14.72 47.15 -8.23
C ASN A 38 14.19 45.85 -8.88
N PRO A 39 14.23 45.76 -10.22
CA PRO A 39 13.63 44.65 -10.96
C PRO A 39 14.21 43.28 -10.57
N LYS A 40 15.50 43.19 -10.25
CA LYS A 40 16.16 41.94 -9.81
C LYS A 40 15.55 41.38 -8.52
N VAL A 41 15.24 42.26 -7.56
CA VAL A 41 14.65 41.87 -6.27
C VAL A 41 13.19 41.47 -6.46
N PHE A 42 12.44 42.21 -7.29
CA PHE A 42 11.05 41.88 -7.62
C PHE A 42 10.91 40.50 -8.27
N PHE A 43 11.66 40.24 -9.35
CA PHE A 43 11.61 38.93 -10.01
C PHE A 43 12.26 37.81 -9.18
N GLY A 44 13.24 38.13 -8.34
CA GLY A 44 13.83 37.17 -7.38
C GLY A 44 12.83 36.72 -6.31
N ALA A 45 12.03 37.64 -5.77
CA ALA A 45 10.97 37.32 -4.81
C ALA A 45 9.88 36.43 -5.44
N ILE A 46 9.44 36.76 -6.67
CA ILE A 46 8.48 35.92 -7.41
C ILE A 46 9.05 34.53 -7.67
N GLY A 47 10.31 34.45 -8.14
CA GLY A 47 10.98 33.17 -8.37
C GLY A 47 11.07 32.31 -7.11
N GLY A 48 11.38 32.91 -5.95
CA GLY A 48 11.43 32.20 -4.66
C GLY A 48 10.10 31.60 -4.25
N VAL A 49 9.00 32.34 -4.43
CA VAL A 49 7.64 31.83 -4.13
C VAL A 49 7.28 30.66 -5.05
N VAL A 50 7.61 30.75 -6.33
CA VAL A 50 7.36 29.67 -7.30
C VAL A 50 8.14 28.41 -6.93
N VAL A 51 9.44 28.54 -6.60
CA VAL A 51 10.26 27.39 -6.17
C VAL A 51 9.71 26.75 -4.89
N LEU A 52 9.28 27.55 -3.92
CA LEU A 52 8.69 27.05 -2.68
C LEU A 52 7.39 26.26 -2.95
N LEU A 53 6.53 26.75 -3.84
CA LEU A 53 5.32 26.03 -4.25
C LEU A 53 5.64 24.68 -4.91
N ILE A 54 6.66 24.63 -5.77
CA ILE A 54 7.12 23.39 -6.38
C ILE A 54 7.58 22.40 -5.31
N LEU A 55 8.35 22.86 -4.31
CA LEU A 55 8.83 21.99 -3.22
C LEU A 55 7.67 21.44 -2.37
N ILE A 56 6.67 22.27 -2.07
CA ILE A 56 5.48 21.83 -1.31
C ILE A 56 4.65 20.82 -2.11
N MET A 57 4.50 21.01 -3.42
CA MET A 57 3.76 20.09 -4.29
C MET A 57 4.53 18.79 -4.61
N SER A 58 5.85 18.80 -4.47
CA SER A 58 6.70 17.61 -4.71
C SER A 58 6.83 16.72 -3.47
N GLY A 59 6.44 17.22 -2.30
CA GLY A 59 6.47 16.50 -1.03
C GLY A 59 5.18 15.71 -0.78
N GLY A 60 4.77 14.88 -1.73
CA GLY A 60 3.73 13.87 -1.47
C GLY A 60 4.38 12.67 -0.79
N ASP A 61 4.11 12.47 0.50
CA ASP A 61 4.37 11.18 1.14
C ASP A 61 3.50 10.16 0.39
N GLU A 62 4.11 9.36 -0.50
CA GLU A 62 3.47 8.17 -1.01
C GLU A 62 3.09 7.32 0.19
N ALA A 63 1.78 7.16 0.41
CA ALA A 63 1.28 6.26 1.44
C ALA A 63 2.00 4.92 1.25
N LYS A 64 2.86 4.55 2.20
CA LYS A 64 3.62 3.30 2.15
C LYS A 64 2.61 2.16 2.10
N VAL A 65 2.29 1.72 0.88
CA VAL A 65 1.46 0.54 0.67
C VAL A 65 2.24 -0.58 1.32
N VAL A 66 1.67 -1.17 2.38
CA VAL A 66 2.24 -2.38 2.98
C VAL A 66 2.33 -3.40 1.85
N SER A 67 3.55 -3.72 1.42
CA SER A 67 3.75 -4.72 0.38
C SER A 67 3.25 -6.04 0.94
N GLY A 68 2.04 -6.44 0.53
CA GLY A 68 1.52 -7.77 0.82
C GLY A 68 2.43 -8.86 0.26
N PRO A 69 2.22 -10.12 0.68
CA PRO A 69 2.95 -11.26 0.13
C PRO A 69 2.80 -11.28 -1.39
N LYS A 70 3.91 -11.17 -2.11
CA LYS A 70 3.93 -11.26 -3.57
C LYS A 70 3.97 -12.73 -3.94
N ILE A 71 2.91 -13.22 -4.58
CA ILE A 71 2.92 -14.54 -5.22
C ILE A 71 4.03 -14.50 -6.26
N LYS A 72 5.06 -15.34 -6.11
CA LYS A 72 6.10 -15.48 -7.14
C LYS A 72 5.45 -15.98 -8.43
N ASN A 73 6.00 -15.59 -9.58
CA ASN A 73 5.65 -16.23 -10.84
C ASN A 73 6.22 -17.65 -10.83
N LEU A 74 5.46 -18.59 -10.28
CA LEU A 74 5.79 -19.99 -10.25
C LEU A 74 5.68 -20.57 -11.66
N ALA A 75 6.63 -21.41 -12.03
CA ALA A 75 6.66 -22.07 -13.33
C ALA A 75 6.71 -23.58 -13.13
N VAL A 76 5.89 -24.30 -13.88
CA VAL A 76 5.88 -25.76 -13.90
C VAL A 76 7.26 -26.28 -14.33
N GLY A 77 7.74 -27.30 -13.62
CA GLY A 77 9.06 -27.91 -13.81
C GLY A 77 10.22 -27.17 -13.12
N GLN A 78 9.97 -26.03 -12.47
CA GLN A 78 10.99 -25.32 -11.69
C GLN A 78 11.01 -25.78 -10.23
N LYS A 79 12.17 -25.61 -9.60
CA LYS A 79 12.41 -25.95 -8.19
C LYS A 79 12.30 -24.73 -7.30
N TYR A 80 11.67 -24.92 -6.16
CA TYR A 80 11.38 -23.92 -5.14
C TYR A 80 11.54 -24.53 -3.75
N VAL A 81 11.28 -23.75 -2.71
CA VAL A 81 11.19 -24.22 -1.33
C VAL A 81 9.84 -23.89 -0.73
N LEU A 82 9.38 -24.74 0.17
CA LEU A 82 8.18 -24.47 0.96
C LEU A 82 8.51 -23.47 2.06
N LYS A 83 7.67 -22.44 2.23
CA LYS A 83 7.81 -21.44 3.28
C LYS A 83 6.44 -21.01 3.76
N SER A 84 6.21 -20.96 5.07
CA SER A 84 4.93 -20.48 5.59
C SER A 84 4.85 -18.96 5.40
N ALA A 85 3.98 -18.51 4.51
CA ALA A 85 3.82 -17.07 4.24
C ALA A 85 3.27 -16.30 5.45
N ASN A 86 2.60 -17.01 6.38
CA ASN A 86 1.88 -16.44 7.52
C ASN A 86 2.62 -16.59 8.85
N SER A 87 3.83 -17.16 8.85
CA SER A 87 4.61 -17.36 10.07
C SER A 87 6.07 -16.95 9.88
N TYR A 88 6.63 -16.36 10.93
CA TYR A 88 8.07 -16.12 11.04
C TYR A 88 8.79 -17.19 11.88
N ASP A 89 8.03 -18.11 12.49
CA ASP A 89 8.59 -19.21 13.25
C ASP A 89 9.27 -20.21 12.30
N PRO A 90 10.58 -20.49 12.42
CA PRO A 90 11.26 -21.47 11.59
C PRO A 90 10.73 -22.90 11.77
N ALA A 91 10.09 -23.21 12.90
CA ALA A 91 9.52 -24.53 13.16
C ALA A 91 8.10 -24.70 12.59
N ALA A 92 7.49 -23.64 12.03
CA ALA A 92 6.18 -23.78 11.40
C ALA A 92 6.25 -24.71 10.19
N THR A 93 5.13 -25.39 9.91
CA THR A 93 4.98 -26.31 8.79
C THR A 93 4.09 -25.72 7.72
N VAL A 94 4.33 -26.08 6.46
CA VAL A 94 3.39 -25.84 5.36
C VAL A 94 2.46 -27.04 5.23
N ARG A 95 1.15 -26.78 5.16
CA ARG A 95 0.14 -27.82 4.98
C ARG A 95 -0.04 -28.14 3.50
N LEU A 96 0.08 -29.41 3.16
CA LEU A 96 -0.26 -29.96 1.86
C LEU A 96 -1.64 -30.63 1.93
N VAL A 97 -2.45 -30.38 0.91
CA VAL A 97 -3.79 -30.96 0.79
C VAL A 97 -3.92 -31.83 -0.47
N GLY A 98 -4.81 -32.82 -0.42
CA GLY A 98 -5.05 -33.69 -1.56
C GLY A 98 -5.86 -33.01 -2.69
N VAL A 99 -6.77 -32.11 -2.31
CA VAL A 99 -7.66 -31.40 -3.26
C VAL A 99 -7.55 -29.89 -3.02
N PRO A 100 -7.10 -29.10 -4.01
CA PRO A 100 -6.99 -27.66 -3.88
C PRO A 100 -8.38 -27.03 -3.83
N GLY A 101 -8.55 -25.99 -3.00
CA GLY A 101 -9.80 -25.22 -2.90
C GLY A 101 -10.98 -25.92 -2.19
N ALA A 102 -10.82 -27.17 -1.75
CA ALA A 102 -11.81 -27.83 -0.91
C ALA A 102 -11.57 -27.48 0.57
N ILE A 103 -12.53 -26.81 1.22
CA ILE A 103 -12.41 -26.47 2.66
C ILE A 103 -12.30 -27.75 3.51
N ALA A 104 -13.01 -28.81 3.13
CA ALA A 104 -12.93 -30.11 3.78
C ALA A 104 -11.55 -30.77 3.68
N ALA A 105 -10.69 -30.36 2.74
CA ALA A 105 -9.31 -30.88 2.67
C ALA A 105 -8.39 -30.28 3.76
N TYR A 106 -8.90 -29.30 4.52
CA TYR A 106 -8.24 -28.69 5.67
C TYR A 106 -8.87 -29.15 7.01
N ASP A 107 -9.79 -30.11 6.98
CA ASP A 107 -10.52 -30.56 8.16
C ASP A 107 -9.86 -31.79 8.80
N ASP A 108 -9.03 -31.56 9.82
CA ASP A 108 -8.26 -32.59 10.53
C ASP A 108 -9.10 -33.54 11.40
N THR A 109 -10.44 -33.48 11.32
CA THR A 109 -11.34 -34.24 12.19
C THR A 109 -11.64 -35.68 11.71
N GLU A 110 -11.30 -36.02 10.47
CA GLU A 110 -11.51 -37.35 9.88
C GLU A 110 -10.24 -38.23 9.95
N GLU A 111 -10.40 -39.53 10.25
CA GLU A 111 -9.31 -40.49 10.52
C GLU A 111 -8.29 -40.69 9.37
N ALA A 112 -8.57 -40.17 8.17
CA ALA A 112 -7.64 -40.16 7.04
C ALA A 112 -6.45 -39.19 7.26
N ASP A 113 -6.64 -38.11 8.02
CA ASP A 113 -5.65 -37.06 8.22
C ASP A 113 -4.61 -37.39 9.30
N ARG A 114 -4.93 -38.32 10.22
CA ARG A 114 -3.98 -38.77 11.25
C ARG A 114 -2.84 -39.66 10.71
N ASN A 115 -3.00 -40.22 9.51
CA ASN A 115 -2.06 -41.21 8.94
C ASN A 115 -1.35 -40.73 7.66
N ALA A 116 -1.69 -39.56 7.13
CA ALA A 116 -1.05 -39.01 5.95
C ALA A 116 0.28 -38.33 6.34
N SER A 117 1.34 -39.15 6.42
CA SER A 117 2.74 -38.82 6.77
C SER A 117 3.39 -37.59 6.08
N CYS A 118 2.67 -36.89 5.20
CA CYS A 118 3.19 -35.78 4.37
C CYS A 118 2.23 -34.59 4.25
N GLN A 119 1.28 -34.44 5.16
CA GLN A 119 0.41 -33.25 5.19
C GLN A 119 1.13 -32.04 5.77
N HIS A 120 1.98 -32.22 6.77
CA HIS A 120 2.71 -31.13 7.41
C HIS A 120 4.18 -31.22 7.05
N ILE A 121 4.63 -30.33 6.17
CA ILE A 121 6.01 -30.33 5.68
C ILE A 121 6.78 -29.18 6.31
N ALA A 122 8.00 -29.46 6.75
CA ALA A 122 8.88 -28.45 7.33
C ALA A 122 9.18 -27.33 6.33
N GLN A 123 9.35 -26.11 6.83
CA GLN A 123 9.83 -25.01 6.02
C GLN A 123 11.24 -25.26 5.49
N GLY A 124 11.53 -24.67 4.33
CA GLY A 124 12.78 -24.87 3.60
C GLY A 124 12.82 -26.14 2.76
N THR A 125 11.83 -27.03 2.86
CA THR A 125 11.79 -28.27 2.08
C THR A 125 11.77 -27.96 0.58
N PRO A 126 12.76 -28.42 -0.19
CA PRO A 126 12.82 -28.30 -1.63
C PRO A 126 11.71 -29.09 -2.32
N VAL A 127 11.07 -28.43 -3.29
CA VAL A 127 9.97 -28.97 -4.08
C VAL A 127 10.07 -28.60 -5.55
N SER A 128 9.52 -29.43 -6.42
CA SER A 128 9.29 -29.11 -7.83
C SER A 128 7.83 -28.79 -8.08
N VAL A 129 7.54 -27.75 -8.87
CA VAL A 129 6.17 -27.42 -9.27
C VAL A 129 5.74 -28.37 -10.39
N VAL A 130 4.65 -29.08 -10.16
CA VAL A 130 4.06 -30.03 -11.10
C VAL A 130 2.88 -29.40 -11.83
N GLU A 131 2.05 -28.64 -11.13
CA GLU A 131 0.80 -28.09 -11.65
C GLU A 131 0.44 -26.78 -10.94
N LEU A 132 -0.30 -25.92 -11.64
CA LEU A 132 -0.83 -24.67 -11.10
C LEU A 132 -2.34 -24.64 -11.33
N GLN A 133 -3.08 -24.17 -10.34
CA GLN A 133 -4.53 -24.11 -10.40
C GLN A 133 -5.06 -22.77 -9.92
N ASP A 134 -5.99 -22.21 -10.70
CA ASP A 134 -6.75 -21.02 -10.35
C ASP A 134 -7.82 -21.35 -9.31
N ALA A 135 -8.05 -20.45 -8.35
CA ALA A 135 -9.13 -20.59 -7.38
C ALA A 135 -9.56 -19.23 -6.85
N TYR A 136 -10.85 -19.11 -6.50
CA TYR A 136 -11.43 -17.91 -5.87
C TYR A 136 -11.13 -16.60 -6.62
N GLY A 137 -11.11 -16.63 -7.96
CA GLY A 137 -10.79 -15.48 -8.79
C GLY A 137 -9.31 -15.08 -8.82
N THR A 138 -8.43 -15.87 -8.21
CA THR A 138 -6.98 -15.66 -8.22
C THR A 138 -6.32 -16.68 -9.13
N LYS A 139 -5.55 -16.19 -10.10
CA LYS A 139 -4.78 -17.05 -11.02
C LYS A 139 -3.64 -17.75 -10.27
N ASN A 140 -3.43 -19.04 -10.53
CA ASN A 140 -2.40 -19.87 -9.91
C ASN A 140 -2.42 -19.79 -8.37
N ALA A 141 -3.62 -19.79 -7.76
CA ALA A 141 -3.77 -19.70 -6.31
C ALA A 141 -3.22 -20.93 -5.58
N PHE A 142 -3.29 -22.09 -6.21
CA PHE A 142 -2.79 -23.36 -5.70
C PHE A 142 -1.71 -23.93 -6.60
N VAL A 143 -0.80 -24.68 -6.00
CA VAL A 143 0.37 -25.24 -6.65
C VAL A 143 0.48 -26.68 -6.22
N LYS A 144 0.51 -27.59 -7.18
CA LYS A 144 0.88 -28.98 -6.91
C LYS A 144 2.39 -29.05 -6.89
N VAL A 145 2.92 -29.53 -5.77
CA VAL A 145 4.34 -29.64 -5.53
C VAL A 145 4.72 -31.10 -5.34
N GLN A 146 5.88 -31.49 -5.86
CA GLN A 146 6.51 -32.77 -5.59
C GLN A 146 7.71 -32.57 -4.68
N MET A 147 7.80 -33.35 -3.61
CA MET A 147 8.91 -33.24 -2.65
C MET A 147 10.19 -33.85 -3.22
N GLU A 148 11.29 -33.09 -3.17
CA GLU A 148 12.59 -33.53 -3.72
C GLU A 148 13.42 -34.33 -2.69
N GLU A 149 13.12 -34.15 -1.40
CA GLU A 149 13.87 -34.74 -0.29
C GLU A 149 12.97 -35.04 0.93
N GLY A 150 13.60 -35.58 1.99
CA GLY A 150 12.92 -35.97 3.22
C GLY A 150 12.12 -37.27 3.11
N GLU A 151 11.38 -37.59 4.17
CA GLU A 151 10.54 -38.79 4.27
C GLU A 151 9.39 -38.81 3.24
N CYS A 152 9.07 -37.64 2.70
CA CYS A 152 8.00 -37.44 1.74
C CYS A 152 8.47 -37.38 0.28
N LYS A 153 9.76 -37.64 0.01
CA LYS A 153 10.33 -37.56 -1.33
C LYS A 153 9.50 -38.32 -2.38
N GLY A 154 9.22 -37.67 -3.50
CA GLY A 154 8.47 -38.21 -4.63
C GLY A 154 6.96 -38.30 -4.42
N LYS A 155 6.45 -37.93 -3.25
CA LYS A 155 5.01 -37.69 -3.08
C LYS A 155 4.68 -36.27 -3.52
N ASP A 156 3.41 -36.09 -3.88
CA ASP A 156 2.88 -34.81 -4.32
C ASP A 156 1.77 -34.34 -3.39
N GLY A 157 1.58 -33.03 -3.31
CA GLY A 157 0.45 -32.41 -2.61
C GLY A 157 0.20 -31.00 -3.11
N TRP A 158 -0.96 -30.47 -2.79
CA TRP A 158 -1.32 -29.09 -3.14
C TRP A 158 -1.00 -28.15 -1.98
N ALA A 159 -0.30 -27.06 -2.28
CA ALA A 159 -0.03 -25.96 -1.37
C ALA A 159 -0.66 -24.67 -1.92
N LEU A 160 -0.83 -23.66 -1.05
CA LEU A 160 -1.10 -22.30 -1.51
C LEU A 160 0.14 -21.74 -2.23
N ALA A 161 -0.05 -21.00 -3.30
CA ALA A 161 1.06 -20.45 -4.08
C ALA A 161 1.94 -19.46 -3.30
N ILE A 162 1.38 -18.80 -2.28
CA ILE A 162 2.13 -17.93 -1.38
C ILE A 162 3.15 -18.70 -0.52
N ASP A 163 2.91 -20.00 -0.32
CA ASP A 163 3.77 -20.85 0.51
C ASP A 163 4.90 -21.53 -0.28
N VAL A 164 5.08 -21.17 -1.56
CA VAL A 164 6.13 -21.69 -2.45
C VAL A 164 7.03 -20.53 -2.91
N GLN A 165 8.33 -20.62 -2.61
CA GLN A 165 9.30 -19.52 -2.85
C GLN A 165 10.56 -19.93 -3.57
#